data_AF-A0A7S1CAC2-F1
#
_entry.id   AF-A0A7S1CAC2-F1
#
_cell.length_a   1.000
_cell.length_b   1.000
_cell.length_c   1.000
_cell.angle_alpha   90.00
_cell.angle_beta   90.00
_cell.angle_gamma   90.00
#
_symmetry.space_group_name_H-M   'P 1'
#
loop_
_entity.id
_entity.type
_entity.pdbx_description
1 polymer ?
#
loop_
_entity_poly.entity_id
_entity_poly.type
_entity_poly.pdbx_seq_one_letter_code
_entity_poly.pdbx_strand_id
1 'polypeptide(L)'
;AISILNANWRVDRTLPSPLLYPHQWSWDSAFIAIGRAWFDLDRAMTELTTLFDAQWRNGLLPHIVFNPAVPRGEYWPGPAFWNCSNETTDAPVSPATSGIVQPPIHATAA
;
A
#
# COMPACT_ATOMS: atom_id res chain seq x y z
N ALA A 1 16.49 -6.39 11.80
CA ALA A 1 15.20 -6.57 11.10
C ALA A 1 14.12 -5.64 11.67
N ILE A 2 13.72 -5.79 12.94
CA ILE A 2 12.68 -4.96 13.59
C ILE A 2 12.92 -3.45 13.43
N SER A 3 14.16 -3.00 13.66
CA SER A 3 14.52 -1.58 13.50
C SER A 3 14.24 -1.02 12.10
N ILE A 4 14.41 -1.84 11.05
CA ILE A 4 14.14 -1.44 9.66
C ILE A 4 12.64 -1.29 9.43
N LEU A 5 11.84 -2.26 9.87
CA LEU A 5 10.38 -2.17 9.77
C LEU A 5 9.87 -0.94 10.51
N ASN A 6 10.38 -0.66 11.70
CA ASN A 6 10.00 0.53 12.46
C ASN A 6 10.45 1.83 11.79
N ALA A 7 11.65 1.89 11.22
CA ALA A 7 12.14 3.05 10.49
C ALA A 7 11.33 3.34 9.21
N ASN A 8 10.72 2.31 8.61
CA ASN A 8 9.92 2.41 7.40
C ASN A 8 8.42 2.63 7.65
N TRP A 9 7.95 2.55 8.90
CA TRP A 9 6.56 2.83 9.26
C TRP A 9 6.21 4.31 9.05
N ARG A 10 5.08 4.59 8.42
CA ARG A 10 4.55 5.93 8.16
C ARG A 10 3.06 5.93 8.45
N VAL A 11 2.68 6.64 9.52
CA VAL A 11 1.29 6.79 10.00
C VAL A 11 0.66 5.43 10.32
N ASP A 12 0.31 4.66 9.30
CA ASP A 12 -0.54 3.48 9.31
C ASP A 12 -0.09 2.39 8.30
N ARG A 13 1.05 2.58 7.62
CA ARG A 13 1.60 1.63 6.64
C ARG A 13 3.12 1.62 6.62
N THR A 14 3.74 0.63 6.00
CA THR A 14 5.20 0.51 5.92
C THR A 14 5.66 0.70 4.47
N LEU A 15 6.61 1.60 4.26
CA LEU A 15 7.20 1.80 2.93
C LEU A 15 8.21 0.68 2.64
N PRO A 16 8.16 -0.03 1.50
CA PRO A 16 9.16 -1.07 1.20
C PRO A 16 10.58 -0.52 1.16
N SER A 17 10.75 0.69 0.62
CA SER A 17 12.01 1.43 0.61
C SER A 17 11.70 2.92 0.60
N PRO A 18 11.91 3.68 1.69
CA PRO A 18 11.47 5.08 1.78
C PRO A 18 11.95 6.00 0.66
N LEU A 19 13.03 5.65 -0.05
CA LEU A 19 13.58 6.43 -1.16
C LEU A 19 13.10 5.91 -2.53
N LEU A 20 13.19 4.60 -2.76
CA LEU A 20 12.86 4.02 -4.09
C LEU A 20 11.38 3.68 -4.22
N TYR A 21 10.77 3.28 -3.11
CA TYR A 21 9.42 2.80 -2.99
C TYR A 21 8.69 3.57 -1.88
N PRO A 22 8.32 4.84 -2.10
CA PRO A 22 7.81 5.73 -1.05
C PRO A 22 6.29 5.62 -0.80
N HIS A 23 5.64 4.58 -1.32
CA HIS A 23 4.20 4.30 -1.19
C HIS A 23 3.93 2.96 -0.50
N GLN A 24 2.67 2.58 -0.36
CA GLN A 24 2.28 1.25 0.11
C GLN A 24 2.06 0.34 -1.09
N TRP A 25 2.72 -0.82 -1.11
CA TRP A 25 2.56 -1.84 -2.15
C TRP A 25 1.81 -3.05 -1.63
N SER A 26 0.96 -3.63 -2.48
CA SER A 26 0.01 -4.66 -2.10
C SER A 26 0.66 -5.92 -1.54
N TRP A 27 1.54 -6.58 -2.30
CA TRP A 27 2.18 -7.81 -1.82
C TRP A 27 3.28 -7.53 -0.78
N ASP A 28 3.92 -6.36 -0.83
CA ASP A 28 4.95 -5.96 0.13
C ASP A 28 4.31 -5.81 1.51
N SER A 29 3.14 -5.13 1.59
CA SER A 29 2.36 -5.01 2.83
C SER A 29 1.97 -6.38 3.39
N ALA A 30 1.67 -7.37 2.56
CA ALA A 30 1.40 -8.72 3.04
C ALA A 30 2.64 -9.39 3.66
N PHE A 31 3.81 -9.32 3.01
CA PHE A 31 5.06 -9.82 3.61
C PHE A 31 5.48 -9.03 4.86
N ILE A 32 5.28 -7.72 4.87
CA ILE A 32 5.53 -6.85 6.02
C ILE A 32 4.62 -7.25 7.17
N ALA A 33 3.33 -7.49 6.93
CA ALA A 33 2.39 -7.93 7.96
C ALA A 33 2.83 -9.28 8.56
N ILE A 34 3.22 -10.26 7.73
CA ILE A 34 3.80 -11.54 8.21
C ILE A 34 5.01 -11.29 9.12
N GLY A 35 5.92 -10.39 8.73
CA GLY A 35 7.09 -10.05 9.54
C GLY A 35 6.74 -9.34 10.85
N ARG A 36 5.76 -8.42 10.83
CA ARG A 36 5.30 -7.66 12.00
C ARG A 36 4.52 -8.50 13.00
N ALA A 37 3.74 -9.48 12.55
CA ALA A 37 2.90 -10.31 13.41
C ALA A 37 3.68 -10.99 14.56
N TRP A 38 4.99 -11.17 14.40
CA TRP A 38 5.89 -11.73 15.42
C TRP A 38 6.18 -10.79 16.61
N PHE A 39 5.99 -9.47 16.47
CA PHE A 39 6.39 -8.50 17.50
C PHE A 39 5.45 -7.30 17.68
N ASP A 40 4.54 -7.05 16.74
CA ASP A 40 3.61 -5.92 16.77
C ASP A 40 2.36 -6.26 15.92
N LEU A 41 1.44 -7.02 16.53
CA LEU A 41 0.23 -7.50 15.87
C LEU A 41 -0.69 -6.36 15.44
N ASP A 42 -0.83 -5.32 16.27
CA ASP A 42 -1.70 -4.17 15.97
C ASP A 42 -1.26 -3.45 14.69
N ARG A 43 0.06 -3.23 14.51
CA ARG A 43 0.57 -2.68 13.25
C ARG A 43 0.49 -3.65 12.09
N ALA A 44 0.64 -4.96 12.32
CA ALA A 44 0.46 -5.96 11.27
C ALA A 44 -0.99 -5.93 10.72
N MET A 45 -1.98 -5.85 11.60
CA MET A 45 -3.39 -5.70 11.22
C MET A 45 -3.63 -4.37 10.52
N THR A 46 -3.08 -3.27 11.04
CA THR A 46 -3.23 -1.93 10.44
C THR A 46 -2.64 -1.87 9.02
N GLU A 47 -1.49 -2.52 8.78
CA GLU A 47 -0.87 -2.62 7.45
C GLU A 47 -1.80 -3.25 6.41
N LEU A 48 -2.55 -4.30 6.79
CA LEU A 48 -3.52 -4.95 5.90
C LEU A 48 -4.80 -4.12 5.77
N THR A 49 -5.37 -3.64 6.88
CA THR A 49 -6.62 -2.87 6.85
C THR A 49 -6.50 -1.63 5.97
N THR A 50 -5.40 -0.88 6.09
CA THR A 50 -5.16 0.33 5.28
C THR A 50 -4.97 0.05 3.79
N LEU A 51 -4.49 -1.15 3.43
CA LEU A 51 -4.43 -1.60 2.05
C LEU A 51 -5.84 -1.92 1.52
N PHE A 52 -6.66 -2.59 2.32
CA PHE A 52 -8.04 -2.95 1.95
C PHE A 52 -9.00 -1.75 1.94
N ASP A 53 -8.72 -0.68 2.70
CA ASP A 53 -9.44 0.59 2.58
C ASP A 53 -9.31 1.23 1.18
N ALA A 54 -8.30 0.84 0.42
CA ALA A 54 -8.08 1.28 -0.95
C ALA A 54 -8.60 0.28 -2.01
N GLN A 55 -9.29 -0.78 -1.59
CA GLN A 55 -9.90 -1.74 -2.50
C GLN A 55 -10.95 -1.05 -3.38
N TRP A 56 -10.93 -1.36 -4.68
CA TRP A 56 -11.90 -0.83 -5.63
C TRP A 56 -13.27 -1.46 -5.41
N ARG A 57 -14.32 -0.78 -5.86
CA ARG A 57 -15.72 -1.25 -5.72
C ARG A 57 -15.95 -2.62 -6.37
N ASN A 58 -15.22 -2.94 -7.43
CA ASN A 58 -15.30 -4.22 -8.13
C ASN A 58 -14.43 -5.34 -7.52
N GLY A 59 -13.80 -5.09 -6.37
CA GLY A 59 -12.97 -6.05 -5.65
C GLY A 59 -11.49 -6.03 -6.02
N LEU A 60 -11.07 -5.25 -7.04
CA LEU A 60 -9.66 -5.08 -7.37
C LEU A 60 -8.90 -4.47 -6.18
N LEU A 61 -7.85 -5.16 -5.72
CA LEU A 61 -6.92 -4.63 -4.73
C LEU A 61 -5.68 -4.08 -5.46
N PRO A 62 -5.49 -2.76 -5.50
CA PRO A 62 -4.48 -2.14 -6.35
C PRO A 62 -3.07 -2.46 -5.86
N HIS A 63 -2.11 -2.57 -6.78
CA HIS A 63 -0.73 -2.87 -6.40
C HIS A 63 -0.01 -1.72 -5.69
N ILE A 64 -0.48 -0.46 -5.83
CA ILE A 64 0.03 0.72 -5.13
C ILE A 64 -1.14 1.53 -4.55
N VAL A 65 -1.01 1.90 -3.29
CA VAL A 65 -1.77 2.97 -2.64
C VAL A 65 -0.85 4.18 -2.46
N PHE A 66 -1.13 5.28 -3.17
CA PHE A 66 -0.25 6.44 -3.19
C PHE A 66 -0.37 7.25 -1.89
N ASN A 67 0.78 7.53 -1.28
CA ASN A 67 0.87 8.41 -0.12
C ASN A 67 0.85 9.88 -0.59
N PRO A 68 -0.16 10.68 -0.22
CA PRO A 68 -0.28 12.08 -0.65
C PRO A 68 0.81 12.99 -0.08
N ALA A 69 1.52 12.56 0.97
CA ALA A 69 2.65 13.30 1.53
C ALA A 69 3.95 13.17 0.71
N VAL A 70 4.00 12.24 -0.27
CA VAL A 70 5.17 12.07 -1.14
C VAL A 70 5.14 13.12 -2.26
N PRO A 71 6.21 13.93 -2.42
CA PRO A 71 6.28 14.91 -3.49
C PRO A 71 6.12 14.28 -4.89
N ARG A 72 5.50 15.03 -5.81
CA ARG A 72 5.36 14.58 -7.21
C ARG A 72 6.75 14.40 -7.82
N GLY A 73 6.95 13.30 -8.54
CA GLY A 73 8.20 12.99 -9.23
C GLY A 73 9.16 12.09 -8.45
N GLU A 74 8.93 11.90 -7.15
CA GLU A 74 9.74 10.98 -6.31
C GLU A 74 9.50 9.50 -6.64
N TYR A 75 8.40 9.19 -7.32
CA TYR A 75 8.11 7.87 -7.87
C TYR A 75 7.41 8.00 -9.22
N TRP A 76 7.82 7.16 -10.18
CA TRP A 76 7.20 7.02 -11.49
C TRP A 76 6.88 5.53 -11.74
N PRO A 77 5.66 5.16 -12.17
CA PRO A 77 4.54 6.04 -12.52
C PRO A 77 3.75 6.50 -11.29
N GLY A 78 3.59 7.81 -11.14
CA GLY A 78 2.84 8.42 -10.04
C GLY A 78 1.32 8.50 -10.28
N PRO A 79 0.54 9.00 -9.31
CA PRO A 79 -0.93 8.99 -9.36
C PRO A 79 -1.51 9.75 -10.55
N ALA A 80 -0.86 10.82 -11.00
CA ALA A 80 -1.31 11.60 -12.16
C ALA A 80 -1.18 10.85 -13.49
N PHE A 81 -0.23 9.90 -13.60
CA PHE A 81 -0.12 9.03 -14.77
C PHE A 81 -1.24 7.99 -14.79
N TRP A 82 -1.53 7.39 -13.63
CA TRP A 82 -2.57 6.36 -13.51
C TRP A 82 -3.98 6.92 -13.65
N ASN A 83 -4.23 8.10 -13.07
CA ASN A 83 -5.48 8.86 -13.18
C ASN A 83 -6.78 8.05 -12.88
N CYS A 84 -6.69 6.94 -12.13
CA CYS A 84 -7.74 5.93 -12.11
C CYS A 84 -9.11 6.43 -11.66
N SER A 85 -9.17 7.34 -10.68
CA SER A 85 -10.43 7.92 -10.18
C SER A 85 -11.16 8.80 -11.19
N ASN A 86 -10.48 9.26 -12.25
CA ASN A 86 -11.09 9.99 -13.35
C ASN A 86 -11.46 9.06 -14.53
N GLU A 87 -10.78 7.93 -14.68
CA GLU A 87 -11.02 6.98 -15.79
C GLU A 87 -12.14 5.98 -15.48
N THR A 88 -12.42 5.70 -14.21
CA THR A 88 -13.48 4.75 -13.80
C THR A 88 -14.10 5.10 -12.45
N THR A 89 -15.36 4.73 -12.27
CA THR A 89 -16.10 4.88 -11.01
C THR A 89 -15.85 3.74 -10.01
N ASP A 90 -15.11 2.70 -10.40
CA ASP A 90 -14.75 1.60 -9.50
C ASP A 90 -13.54 1.95 -8.61
N ALA A 91 -12.65 2.83 -9.08
CA ALA A 91 -11.50 3.27 -8.32
C ALA A 91 -11.92 4.21 -7.18
N PRO A 92 -11.29 4.12 -5.99
CA PRO A 92 -11.56 5.05 -4.90
C PRO A 92 -11.14 6.47 -5.30
N VAL A 93 -11.91 7.47 -4.85
CA VAL A 93 -11.57 8.89 -5.03
C VAL A 93 -10.37 9.27 -4.16
N SER A 94 -10.31 8.71 -2.95
CA SER A 94 -9.21 8.85 -2.01
C SER A 94 -9.11 7.58 -1.16
N PRO A 95 -7.93 6.97 -0.99
CA PRO A 95 -6.64 7.38 -1.56
C PRO A 95 -6.54 7.13 -3.07
N ALA A 96 -5.65 7.85 -3.76
CA ALA A 96 -5.33 7.56 -5.16
C ALA A 96 -4.56 6.25 -5.25
N THR A 97 -4.87 5.40 -6.24
CA THR A 97 -4.22 4.11 -6.43
C THR A 97 -3.73 3.91 -7.86
N SER A 98 -2.91 2.89 -8.07
CA SER A 98 -2.68 2.36 -9.40
C SER A 98 -3.89 1.54 -9.89
N GLY A 99 -3.87 1.14 -11.16
CA GLY A 99 -4.98 0.43 -11.83
C GLY A 99 -4.72 -1.05 -12.15
N ILE A 100 -3.67 -1.66 -11.60
CA ILE A 100 -3.34 -3.08 -11.79
C ILE A 100 -3.10 -3.77 -10.46
N VAL A 101 -3.15 -5.11 -10.45
CA VAL A 101 -3.01 -5.97 -9.26
C VAL A 101 -1.59 -6.52 -9.09
N GLN A 102 -1.34 -7.08 -7.90
CA GLN A 102 -0.17 -7.90 -7.56
C GLN A 102 -0.64 -9.29 -7.06
N PRO A 103 0.27 -10.27 -6.89
CA PRO A 103 -0.09 -11.61 -6.42
C PRO A 103 -0.90 -11.60 -5.09
N PRO A 104 -1.98 -12.40 -4.97
CA PRO A 104 -2.92 -12.33 -3.86
C PRO A 104 -2.43 -13.15 -2.65
N ILE A 105 -1.34 -12.72 -2.02
CA ILE A 105 -0.76 -13.41 -0.85
C ILE A 105 -1.34 -12.94 0.50
N HIS A 106 -2.34 -12.05 0.48
CA HIS A 106 -2.91 -11.40 1.67
C HIS A 106 -3.58 -12.38 2.63
N ALA A 107 -4.22 -13.43 2.11
CA ALA A 107 -4.83 -14.47 2.94
C ALA A 107 -3.79 -15.30 3.72
N THR A 108 -2.56 -15.44 3.19
CA THR A 108 -1.45 -16.08 3.91
C THR A 108 -0.92 -15.18 5.04
N ALA A 109 -1.13 -13.88 4.94
CA ALA A 109 -0.69 -12.89 5.93
C ALA A 109 -1.70 -12.63 7.05
N ALA A 110 -2.97 -13.03 6.86
CA ALA A 110 -4.09 -12.75 7.76
C ALA A 110 -4.32 -13.85 8.80
#